data_AF-A0A955AYT6-F1
#
_entry.id   AF-A0A955AYT6-F1
#
_cell.length_a   1.000
_cell.length_b   1.000
_cell.length_c   1.000
_cell.angle_alpha   90.00
_cell.angle_beta   90.00
_cell.angle_gamma   90.00
#
_symmetry.space_group_name_H-M   'P 1'
#
loop_
_entity.id
_entity.type
_entity.pdbx_description
1 polymer ?
#
loop_
_entity_poly.entity_id
_entity_poly.type
_entity_poly.pdbx_seq_one_letter_code
_entity_poly.pdbx_strand_id
1 'polypeptide(L)'
;SPVAHDGKVYVLASGVLKCGDLESGDVLWQLRLAGQHWATPVIAGEHLYAINADGTAHVVKLGEKGELAATNEFGQGVMGTPAIVGDAMFVRTKGQLWKIASP
;
A
#
# COMPACT_ATOMS: atom_id res chain seq x y z
N SER A 1 -0.80 -4.87 -10.05
CA SER A 1 0.52 -5.46 -9.81
C SER A 1 0.57 -6.02 -8.39
N PRO A 2 1.18 -7.19 -8.15
CA PRO A 2 1.40 -7.73 -6.80
C PRO A 2 2.64 -7.12 -6.13
N VAL A 3 2.74 -7.22 -4.80
CA VAL A 3 3.99 -7.05 -4.03
C VAL A 3 4.21 -8.31 -3.18
N ALA A 4 5.43 -8.83 -3.15
CA ALA A 4 5.78 -10.03 -2.37
C ALA A 4 6.75 -9.67 -1.25
N HIS A 5 6.55 -10.27 -0.08
CA HIS A 5 7.37 -10.06 1.11
C HIS A 5 7.20 -11.22 2.09
N ASP A 6 8.29 -11.74 2.63
CA ASP A 6 8.30 -12.73 3.71
C ASP A 6 7.35 -13.93 3.49
N GLY A 7 7.52 -14.61 2.35
CA GLY A 7 6.71 -15.79 1.98
C GLY A 7 5.24 -15.47 1.66
N LYS A 8 4.85 -14.21 1.57
CA LYS A 8 3.48 -13.78 1.25
C LYS A 8 3.45 -12.93 -0.01
N VAL A 9 2.31 -12.96 -0.70
CA VAL A 9 1.99 -12.09 -1.83
C VAL A 9 0.76 -11.25 -1.55
N TYR A 10 0.84 -9.96 -1.85
CA TYR A 10 -0.23 -9.00 -1.64
C TYR A 10 -0.73 -8.49 -3.00
N VAL A 11 -2.04 -8.60 -3.21
CA VAL A 11 -2.70 -8.18 -4.44
C VAL A 11 -3.85 -7.25 -4.09
N LEU A 12 -3.79 -6.03 -4.60
CA LEU A 12 -4.89 -5.07 -4.50
C LEU A 12 -5.67 -5.02 -5.80
N ALA A 13 -6.94 -5.43 -5.75
CA ALA A 13 -7.84 -5.42 -6.90
C ALA A 13 -9.25 -5.00 -6.45
N SER A 14 -9.86 -4.07 -7.19
CA SER A 14 -11.23 -3.58 -6.93
C SER A 14 -11.47 -3.18 -5.46
N GLY A 15 -10.48 -2.51 -4.85
CA GLY A 15 -10.52 -2.08 -3.45
C GLY A 15 -10.36 -3.20 -2.42
N VAL A 16 -10.09 -4.45 -2.81
CA VAL A 16 -9.74 -5.53 -1.87
C VAL A 16 -8.25 -5.79 -1.93
N LEU A 17 -7.58 -5.58 -0.80
CA LEU A 17 -6.23 -6.07 -0.58
C LEU A 17 -6.32 -7.52 -0.11
N LYS A 18 -5.79 -8.45 -0.89
CA LYS A 18 -5.67 -9.86 -0.52
C LYS A 18 -4.23 -10.15 -0.15
N CYS A 19 -4.03 -10.91 0.92
CA CYS A 19 -2.76 -11.55 1.23
C CYS A 19 -2.90 -13.04 0.95
N GLY A 20 -1.99 -13.57 0.14
CA GLY A 20 -1.87 -15.00 -0.10
C GLY A 20 -0.54 -15.54 0.35
N ASP A 21 -0.50 -16.85 0.59
CA ASP A 21 0.74 -17.59 0.71
C ASP A 21 1.45 -17.60 -0.65
N LEU A 22 2.76 -17.32 -0.67
CA LEU A 22 3.53 -17.18 -1.91
C LEU A 22 3.79 -18.53 -2.59
N GLU A 23 3.82 -19.62 -1.82
CA GLU A 23 4.11 -20.97 -2.32
C GLU A 23 2.83 -21.69 -2.76
N SER A 24 1.81 -21.74 -1.91
CA SER A 24 0.56 -22.44 -2.21
C SER A 24 -0.42 -21.61 -3.03
N GLY A 25 -0.35 -20.28 -2.94
CA GLY A 25 -1.33 -19.36 -3.53
C GLY A 25 -2.63 -19.24 -2.73
N ASP A 26 -2.74 -19.89 -1.57
CA ASP A 26 -3.92 -19.82 -0.72
C ASP A 26 -4.13 -18.40 -0.19
N VAL A 27 -5.38 -17.94 -0.18
CA VAL A 27 -5.71 -16.63 0.40
C VAL A 27 -5.73 -16.75 1.92
N LEU A 28 -4.77 -16.13 2.58
CA LEU A 28 -4.65 -16.09 4.03
C LEU A 28 -5.65 -15.12 4.65
N TRP A 29 -5.78 -13.93 4.07
CA TRP A 29 -6.75 -12.93 4.51
C TRP A 29 -7.09 -11.91 3.42
N GLN A 30 -8.17 -11.16 3.65
CA GLN A 30 -8.60 -10.06 2.78
C GLN A 30 -8.99 -8.84 3.60
N LEU A 31 -8.73 -7.65 3.08
CA LEU A 31 -9.09 -6.37 3.68
C LEU A 31 -9.69 -5.45 2.61
N ARG A 32 -10.85 -4.87 2.89
CA ARG A 32 -11.47 -3.84 2.02
C ARG A 32 -10.85 -2.48 2.34
N LEU A 33 -10.31 -1.83 1.32
CA LEU A 33 -9.81 -0.46 1.35
C LEU A 33 -10.76 0.44 0.55
N ALA A 34 -10.98 1.66 1.03
CA ALA A 34 -11.90 2.59 0.41
C ALA A 34 -11.28 3.27 -0.83
N GLY A 35 -12.12 3.56 -1.81
CA GLY A 35 -11.71 4.27 -3.03
C GLY A 35 -10.98 3.41 -4.06
N GLN A 36 -10.71 4.03 -5.20
CA GLN A 36 -10.13 3.35 -6.36
C GLN A 36 -8.62 3.44 -6.34
N HIS A 37 -7.93 2.32 -6.53
CA HIS A 37 -6.48 2.26 -6.47
C HIS A 37 -5.91 1.99 -7.87
N TRP A 38 -5.04 2.88 -8.33
CA TRP A 38 -4.27 2.70 -9.58
C TRP A 38 -2.80 2.41 -9.30
N ALA A 39 -2.26 3.06 -8.26
CA ALA A 39 -0.91 2.83 -7.78
C ALA A 39 -0.76 1.41 -7.24
N THR A 40 0.41 0.82 -7.46
CA THR A 40 0.77 -0.44 -6.82
C THR A 40 1.06 -0.17 -5.33
N PRO A 41 0.58 -1.00 -4.40
CA PRO A 41 0.99 -0.89 -3.00
C PRO A 41 2.49 -1.12 -2.83
N VAL A 42 3.09 -0.46 -1.85
CA VAL A 42 4.51 -0.63 -1.51
C VAL A 42 4.66 -1.07 -0.06
N ILE A 43 5.75 -1.76 0.24
CA ILE A 43 6.09 -2.15 1.61
C ILE A 43 7.28 -1.31 2.07
N ALA A 44 7.18 -0.77 3.28
CA ALA A 44 8.28 -0.12 3.98
C ALA A 44 8.20 -0.43 5.48
N GLY A 45 9.27 -1.00 6.03
CA GLY A 45 9.27 -1.52 7.40
C GLY A 45 8.19 -2.60 7.59
N GLU A 46 7.41 -2.47 8.65
CA GLU A 46 6.34 -3.42 9.02
C GLU A 46 4.97 -3.10 8.40
N HIS A 47 4.94 -2.19 7.41
CA HIS A 47 3.69 -1.69 6.84
C HIS A 47 3.65 -1.79 5.32
N LEU A 48 2.45 -2.06 4.81
CA LEU A 48 2.07 -1.90 3.41
C LEU A 48 1.29 -0.59 3.24
N TYR A 49 1.65 0.18 2.24
CA TYR A 49 1.05 1.47 1.90
C TYR A 49 0.30 1.34 0.58
N ALA A 50 -1.02 1.55 0.61
CA ALA A 50 -1.89 1.57 -0.56
C ALA A 50 -2.54 2.94 -0.69
N ILE A 51 -2.17 3.68 -1.73
CA ILE A 51 -2.67 5.03 -1.97
C ILE A 51 -3.71 4.99 -3.10
N ASN A 52 -4.89 5.51 -2.84
CA ASN A 52 -5.97 5.57 -3.82
C ASN A 52 -5.86 6.82 -4.71
N ALA A 53 -6.70 6.86 -5.75
CA ALA A 53 -6.72 7.90 -6.78
C ALA A 53 -7.06 9.30 -6.25
N ASP A 54 -7.71 9.38 -5.09
CA ASP A 54 -8.11 10.62 -4.43
C ASP A 54 -7.00 11.18 -3.52
N GLY A 55 -5.95 10.39 -3.26
CA GLY A 55 -4.83 10.76 -2.40
C GLY A 55 -4.94 10.26 -0.96
N THR A 56 -5.88 9.36 -0.67
CA THR A 56 -5.95 8.67 0.62
C THR A 56 -4.93 7.55 0.67
N ALA A 57 -4.02 7.60 1.63
CA ALA A 57 -3.05 6.55 1.93
C ALA A 57 -3.54 5.66 3.06
N HIS A 58 -3.83 4.40 2.72
CA HIS A 58 -4.13 3.34 3.67
C HIS A 58 -2.83 2.67 4.11
N VAL A 59 -2.57 2.66 5.42
CA VAL A 59 -1.41 2.00 6.02
C VAL A 59 -1.89 0.70 6.65
N VAL A 60 -1.45 -0.43 6.14
CA VAL A 60 -1.86 -1.77 6.58
C VAL A 60 -0.68 -2.42 7.29
N LYS A 61 -0.90 -2.95 8.51
CA LYS A 61 0.14 -3.72 9.21
C LYS A 61 0.39 -5.03 8.46
N LEU A 62 1.66 -5.38 8.27
CA LEU A 62 2.03 -6.72 7.83
C LEU A 62 1.78 -7.73 8.96
N GLY A 63 1.38 -8.95 8.61
CA GLY A 63 1.15 -10.03 9.57
C GLY A 63 0.09 -11.02 9.14
N GLU A 64 -0.47 -11.72 10.13
CA GLU A 64 -1.41 -12.83 9.95
C GLU A 64 -2.85 -12.38 9.64
N LYS A 65 -3.16 -11.10 9.79
CA LYS A 65 -4.47 -10.52 9.50
C LYS A 65 -4.34 -9.20 8.77
N GLY A 66 -5.34 -8.89 7.95
CA GLY A 66 -5.46 -7.57 7.33
C GLY A 66 -5.94 -6.54 8.35
N GLU A 67 -5.02 -5.73 8.88
CA GLU A 67 -5.32 -4.67 9.86
C GLU A 67 -4.93 -3.30 9.31
N LEU A 68 -5.89 -2.39 9.22
CA LEU A 68 -5.63 -0.98 8.91
C LEU A 68 -5.03 -0.29 10.13
N ALA A 69 -3.76 0.11 10.04
CA ALA A 69 -3.04 0.83 11.08
C ALA A 69 -3.42 2.31 11.13
N ALA A 70 -3.55 2.93 9.96
CA ALA A 70 -3.81 4.35 9.80
C ALA A 70 -4.36 4.69 8.42
N THR A 71 -4.98 5.85 8.32
CA THR A 71 -5.34 6.52 7.07
C THR A 71 -4.79 7.93 7.08
N ASN A 72 -4.14 8.34 6.00
CA ASN A 72 -3.60 9.69 5.83
C ASN A 72 -4.09 10.28 4.50
N GLU A 73 -4.10 11.60 4.38
CA GLU A 73 -4.60 12.30 3.20
C GLU A 73 -3.53 13.21 2.61
N PHE A 74 -3.30 13.10 1.29
CA PHE A 74 -2.45 14.02 0.55
C PHE A 74 -3.21 15.24 0.01
N GLY A 75 -4.56 15.23 0.07
CA GLY A 75 -5.42 16.30 -0.45
C GLY A 75 -5.37 16.47 -1.98
N GLN A 76 -4.62 15.60 -2.67
CA GLN A 76 -4.45 15.60 -4.11
C GLN A 76 -4.32 14.16 -4.60
N GLY A 77 -4.93 13.89 -5.76
CA GLY A 77 -4.91 12.55 -6.33
C GLY A 77 -3.51 12.01 -6.60
N VAL A 78 -3.36 10.71 -6.36
CA VAL A 78 -2.12 9.94 -6.58
C VAL A 78 -2.41 8.83 -7.57
N MET A 79 -1.67 8.82 -8.68
CA MET A 79 -1.82 7.82 -9.74
C MET A 79 -0.59 6.89 -9.83
N GLY A 80 0.56 7.36 -9.37
CA GLY A 80 1.83 6.64 -9.45
C GLY A 80 2.12 5.82 -8.20
N THR A 81 2.78 4.69 -8.39
CA THR A 81 3.37 3.89 -7.31
C THR A 81 4.40 4.73 -6.54
N PRO A 82 4.33 4.83 -5.20
CA PRO A 82 5.38 5.46 -4.40
C PRO A 82 6.75 4.81 -4.60
N ALA A 83 7.83 5.58 -4.45
CA ALA A 83 9.20 5.05 -4.47
C ALA A 83 9.76 4.98 -3.05
N ILE A 84 10.37 3.85 -2.68
CA ILE A 84 11.08 3.68 -1.41
C ILE A 84 12.58 3.77 -1.68
N VAL A 85 13.28 4.69 -1.01
CA VAL A 85 14.73 4.86 -1.12
C VAL A 85 15.30 5.13 0.27
N GLY A 86 16.12 4.20 0.76
CA GLY A 86 16.65 4.27 2.13
C GLY A 86 15.52 4.25 3.15
N ASP A 87 15.47 5.26 4.00
CA ASP A 87 14.47 5.49 5.05
C ASP A 87 13.30 6.39 4.59
N ALA A 88 13.27 6.77 3.30
CA ALA A 88 12.31 7.71 2.77
C ALA A 88 11.35 7.07 1.75
N MET A 89 10.10 7.51 1.82
CA MET A 89 9.08 7.28 0.81
C MET A 89 8.85 8.56 0.00
N PHE A 90 8.80 8.42 -1.32
CA PHE A 90 8.49 9.50 -2.24
C PHE A 90 7.14 9.26 -2.90
N VAL A 91 6.23 10.24 -2.81
CA VAL A 91 4.88 10.15 -3.36
C VAL A 91 4.65 11.30 -4.33
N ARG A 92 4.34 10.98 -5.58
CA ARG A 92 3.96 11.98 -6.59
C ARG A 92 2.45 12.16 -6.59
N THR A 93 1.98 13.34 -6.18
CA THR A 93 0.61 13.78 -6.40
C THR A 93 0.49 14.47 -7.75
N LYS A 94 -0.72 14.90 -8.14
CA LYS A 94 -0.93 15.72 -9.35
C LYS A 94 -0.01 16.95 -9.42
N GLY A 95 0.22 17.64 -8.31
CA GLY A 95 0.96 18.92 -8.30
C GLY A 95 2.34 18.88 -7.63
N GLN A 96 2.64 17.87 -6.82
CA GLN A 96 3.78 17.90 -5.91
C GLN A 96 4.50 16.54 -5.84
N LEU A 97 5.78 16.58 -5.46
CA LEU A 97 6.52 15.41 -5.03
C LEU A 97 6.77 15.53 -3.52
N TRP A 98 6.21 14.60 -2.76
CA TRP A 98 6.36 14.53 -1.31
C TRP A 98 7.54 13.61 -0.98
N LYS A 99 8.36 13.99 -0.01
CA LYS A 99 9.30 13.10 0.68
C LYS A 99 8.78 12.91 2.10
N ILE A 100 8.58 11.66 2.51
CA ILE A 100 8.15 11.27 3.85
C ILE A 100 9.28 10.43 4.44
N ALA A 101 9.82 10.87 5.56
CA ALA A 101 10.88 10.18 6.29
C ALA A 101 10.75 10.53 7.77
N SER A 102 11.32 9.68 8.63
CA SER A 102 11.54 10.06 10.03
C SER A 102 12.55 11.21 10.11
N PRO A 103 12.47 12.07 11.15
CA PRO A 103 13.43 13.16 11.37
C PRO A 103 14.88 12.67 11.51
#